data_AF-A0A822IZL4-F1
#
_entry.id   AF-A0A822IZL4-F1
#
_cell.length_a   1.000
_cell.length_b   1.000
_cell.length_c   1.000
_cell.angle_alpha   90.00
_cell.angle_beta   90.00
_cell.angle_gamma   90.00
#
_symmetry.space_group_name_H-M   'P 1'
#
loop_
_entity.id
_entity.type
_entity.pdbx_description
1 polymer ?
#
loop_
_entity_poly.entity_id
_entity_poly.type
_entity_poly.pdbx_seq_one_letter_code
_entity_poly.pdbx_strand_id
1 'polypeptide(L)' 'MMNKLAVLENAFRNVGKILKKGDCIVLETTVPPETTETIVRKWLEEESGLKFGEFYLLILRRAW' A
#
# COMPACT_ATOMS: atom_id res chain seq x y z
N MET A 1 0.63 19.97 10.89
CA MET A 1 -0.44 19.31 10.11
C MET A 1 -0.53 17.87 10.57
N MET A 2 -1.67 17.46 11.16
CA MET A 2 -1.89 16.05 11.53
C MET A 2 -2.04 15.26 10.23
N ASN A 3 -1.05 14.42 9.90
CA ASN A 3 -1.08 13.62 8.69
C ASN A 3 -2.16 12.53 8.88
N LYS A 4 -3.37 12.72 8.33
CA LYS A 4 -4.55 11.85 8.55
C LYS A 4 -4.30 10.37 8.17
N LEU A 5 -3.25 10.10 7.39
CA LEU A 5 -2.84 8.76 6.96
C LEU A 5 -1.61 8.23 7.71
N ALA A 6 -1.11 8.88 8.76
CA ALA A 6 0.15 8.50 9.41
C ALA A 6 0.21 7.02 9.86
N VAL A 7 -0.91 6.48 10.36
CA VAL A 7 -1.00 5.06 10.74
C VAL A 7 -0.89 4.16 9.52
N LEU A 8 -1.54 4.53 8.42
CA LEU A 8 -1.51 3.79 7.16
C LEU A 8 -0.11 3.85 6.52
N GLU A 9 0.51 5.03 6.54
CA GLU A 9 1.87 5.24 6.05
C GLU A 9 2.87 4.35 6.78
N ASN A 10 2.87 4.39 8.12
CA ASN A 10 3.79 3.56 8.90
C ASN A 10 3.55 2.06 8.67
N ALA A 11 2.28 1.63 8.55
CA ALA A 11 1.96 0.23 8.28
C ALA A 11 2.54 -0.22 6.94
N PHE A 12 2.25 0.49 5.85
CA PHE A 12 2.72 0.12 4.52
C PHE A 12 4.23 0.29 4.38
N ARG A 13 4.85 1.29 5.01
CA ARG A 13 6.32 1.42 4.98
C ARG A 13 7.00 0.24 5.66
N ASN A 14 6.48 -0.21 6.81
CA ASN A 14 7.02 -1.38 7.48
C ASN A 14 6.82 -2.68 6.68
N VAL A 15 5.69 -2.83 5.98
CA VAL A 15 5.47 -3.94 5.04
C VAL A 15 6.46 -3.86 3.87
N GLY A 16 6.67 -2.68 3.30
CA GLY A 16 7.60 -2.48 2.18
C GLY A 16 9.02 -2.94 2.49
N LYS A 17 9.52 -2.72 3.72
CA LYS A 17 10.86 -3.17 4.15
C LYS A 17 11.08 -4.68 4.12
N ILE A 18 10.00 -5.47 4.22
CA ILE A 18 10.07 -6.94 4.22
C ILE A 18 9.48 -7.57 2.96
N LEU A 19 8.99 -6.74 2.03
CA LEU A 19 8.27 -7.15 0.84
C LEU A 19 9.21 -7.86 -0.15
N LYS A 20 8.73 -8.97 -0.72
CA LYS A 20 9.47 -9.75 -1.73
C LYS A 20 8.70 -9.80 -3.05
N LYS A 21 9.43 -10.12 -4.12
CA LYS A 21 8.84 -10.33 -5.44
C LYS A 21 7.84 -11.48 -5.40
N GLY A 22 6.64 -11.24 -5.92
CA GLY A 22 5.52 -12.18 -5.94
C GLY A 22 4.57 -12.05 -4.74
N ASP A 23 4.91 -11.26 -3.72
CA ASP A 23 4.03 -11.06 -2.56
C ASP A 23 2.74 -10.33 -2.95
N CYS A 24 1.66 -10.65 -2.24
CA CYS A 24 0.36 -10.01 -2.39
C CYS A 24 -0.02 -9.24 -1.13
N ILE A 25 -0.32 -7.96 -1.29
CA ILE A 25 -0.76 -7.06 -0.23
C ILE A 25 -2.22 -6.69 -0.47
N VAL A 26 -3.05 -6.79 0.57
CA VAL A 26 -4.48 -6.44 0.52
C VAL A 26 -4.75 -5.26 1.45
N LEU A 27 -5.28 -4.17 0.89
CA LEU A 27 -5.80 -3.04 1.64
C LEU A 27 -7.30 -3.24 1.89
N GLU A 28 -7.64 -3.58 3.14
CA GLU A 28 -9.01 -3.88 3.57
C GLU A 28 -9.79 -2.63 4.03
N THR A 29 -9.11 -1.58 4.49
CA THR A 29 -9.78 -0.38 5.00
C THR A 29 -10.23 0.56 3.89
N THR A 30 -11.27 1.35 4.18
CA THR A 30 -11.75 2.38 3.26
C THR A 30 -10.77 3.55 3.22
N VAL A 31 -10.31 3.88 2.01
CA VAL A 31 -9.45 5.01 1.73
C VAL A 31 -10.10 5.92 0.66
N PRO A 32 -9.75 7.21 0.59
CA PRO A 32 -10.16 8.06 -0.51
C PRO A 32 -9.79 7.43 -1.87
N PRO A 33 -10.53 7.74 -2.95
CA PRO A 33 -10.17 7.30 -4.30
C PRO A 33 -8.70 7.57 -4.63
N GLU A 34 -8.12 6.73 -5.47
CA GLU A 34 -6.72 6.82 -5.93
C GLU A 34 -5.63 6.63 -4.86
N THR A 35 -5.96 6.62 -3.57
CA THR A 35 -4.98 6.45 -2.47
C THR A 35 -4.12 5.19 -2.63
N THR A 36 -4.73 4.08 -3.07
CA THR A 36 -4.03 2.81 -3.27
C THR A 36 -3.00 2.90 -4.41
N GLU A 37 -3.40 3.45 -5.55
CA GLU A 37 -2.61 3.51 -6.79
C GLU A 37 -1.56 4.62 -6.78
N THR A 38 -1.74 5.65 -5.95
CA THR A 38 -0.84 6.82 -5.90
C THR A 38 0.03 6.81 -4.64
N ILE A 39 -0.57 6.68 -3.45
CA ILE A 39 0.11 6.88 -2.18
C ILE A 39 0.67 5.55 -1.65
N VAL A 40 -0.18 4.53 -1.52
CA VAL A 40 0.21 3.22 -0.95
C VAL A 40 1.24 2.52 -1.82
N ARG A 41 1.00 2.48 -3.13
CA ARG A 41 1.98 1.95 -4.10
C ARG A 41 3.34 2.64 -3.94
N LYS A 42 3.38 3.97 -3.84
CA LYS A 42 4.61 4.73 -3.71
C LYS A 42 5.39 4.33 -2.45
N TRP A 43 4.72 4.21 -1.30
CA TRP A 43 5.39 3.77 -0.06
C TRP A 43 5.97 2.37 -0.15
N LEU A 44 5.25 1.44 -0.79
CA LEU A 44 5.73 0.08 -0.99
C LEU A 44 6.95 0.04 -1.93
N GLU A 45 6.92 0.77 -3.04
CA GLU A 45 8.04 0.84 -3.98
C GLU A 45 9.27 1.53 -3.35
N GLU A 46 9.08 2.60 -2.57
CA GLU A 46 10.15 3.33 -1.88
C GLU A 46 10.92 2.45 -0.89
N GLU A 47 10.22 1.65 -0.09
CA GLU A 47 10.84 0.88 1.00
C GLU A 47 11.33 -0.50 0.56
N SER A 48 10.70 -1.11 -0.46
CA SER A 48 11.07 -2.44 -0.95
C SER A 48 12.11 -2.42 -2.06
N GLY A 49 12.24 -1.31 -2.79
CA GLY A 49 13.01 -1.23 -4.04
C GLY A 49 12.38 -1.98 -5.22
N LEU A 50 11.23 -2.63 -5.03
CA LEU A 50 10.48 -3.31 -6.09
C LEU A 50 9.64 -2.32 -6.88
N LYS A 51 9.24 -2.72 -8.09
CA LYS A 51 8.29 -1.97 -8.92
C LYS A 51 6.94 -2.65 -9.01
N PHE A 52 5.88 -1.87 -9.25
CA PHE A 52 4.56 -2.41 -9.54
C PHE A 52 4.63 -3.43 -10.69
N GLY A 53 3.99 -4.59 -10.50
CA GLY A 53 4.14 -5.76 -11.37
C GLY A 53 5.13 -6.80 -10.83
N GLU A 54 5.99 -6.43 -9.88
CA GLU A 54 6.81 -7.39 -9.11
C GLU A 54 6.14 -7.81 -7.80
N PHE A 55 5.13 -7.07 -7.35
CA PHE A 55 4.24 -7.43 -6.26
C PHE A 55 2.79 -7.09 -6.66
N TYR A 56 1.83 -7.65 -5.94
CA TYR A 56 0.41 -7.43 -6.17
C TYR A 56 -0.18 -6.55 -5.07
N LEU A 57 -0.90 -5.51 -5.47
CA LEU A 57 -1.63 -4.64 -4.54
C LEU A 57 -3.12 -4.72 -4.86
N LEU A 58 -3.89 -5.27 -3.94
CA LEU A 58 -5.33 -5.44 -4.04
C LEU A 58 -6.04 -4.47 -3.08
N ILE A 59 -7.22 -4.02 -3.49
CA ILE A 59 -8.12 -3.25 -2.63
C ILE A 59 -9.42 -4.03 -2.47
N LEU A 60 -9.85 -4.22 -1.21
CA LEU A 60 -11.16 -4.77 -0.95
C LEU A 60 -12.21 -3.69 -1.25
N ARG A 61 -12.98 -3.88 -2.33
CA ARG A 61 -14.21 -3.12 -2.54
C ARG A 61 -15.35 -3.90 -1.91
N ARG A 62 -15.90 -3.39 -0.80
CA ARG A 62 -17.17 -3.90 -0.29
C ARG A 62 -18.24 -3.65 -1.36
N ALA A 63 -18.60 -4.70 -2.07
CA ALA A 63 -19.85 -4.76 -2.81
C ALA A 63 -20.95 -4.88 -1.75
N TRP A 64 -21.77 -3.85 -1.63
CA TRP A 64 -23.07 -3.98 -1.00
C TRP A 64 -24.05 -4.52 -2.03
#